data_AF-A0A2N0NUU6-F1
#
_entry.id   AF-A0A2N0NUU6-F1
#
_cell.length_a   1.000
_cell.length_b   1.000
_cell.length_c   1.000
_cell.angle_alpha   90.00
_cell.angle_beta   90.00
_cell.angle_gamma   90.00
#
_symmetry.space_group_name_H-M   'P 1'
#
loop_
_entity.id
_entity.type
_entity.pdbx_description
1 polymer ?
#
loop_
_entity_poly.entity_id
_entity_poly.type
_entity_poly.pdbx_seq_one_letter_code
_entity_poly.pdbx_strand_id
1 'polypeptide(L)'
;MAEISTEVNKEIIEEWPTQNTAKFGRNLTASEVHYYLEFQEYPNTSETGFASIYNVSGWDENEAQKAFAMNNIQYSYGGNGTICKVQNCDFFSGIRVSKEQRNCFSVKVCEFASKELDVGHTSVDFSKSFFKNIFDANEKFHEKTTLCVFAKAYECHCEYIDQNGVKCNGIPKLCEFNQVRGWFNNIKKKFIGCTNWKLKEKHRYLTIPNNVDLELLETMFSEYSYHPYGIDFKNDEVNTVDECFMVRPNIARSDECPFLHKVENRIVKGSVSKKASACPVTFYHIIPENLKECPFIATVSKKVFNCELHPSLNNQSKIDYYIGKTRRSQYPYGQNILGVTHEFMKHEKRFLDSGQYIVVCATKQQLKAIPELTYFEIDMAFKRIHGVTNEWEVSAYVSRIQKSELNFIYFNLFNFL
;
A
#
# COMPACT_ATOMS: atom_id res chain seq x y z
N MET A 1 69.61 -32.00 -30.25
CA MET A 1 68.79 -31.40 -29.17
C MET A 1 68.84 -29.91 -29.42
N ALA A 2 67.77 -29.37 -30.00
CA ALA A 2 67.69 -27.98 -30.43
C ALA A 2 66.79 -27.20 -29.47
N GLU A 3 67.28 -26.03 -29.07
CA GLU A 3 66.64 -25.01 -28.27
C GLU A 3 65.38 -24.48 -28.94
N ILE A 4 64.36 -24.13 -28.13
CA ILE A 4 63.47 -23.00 -28.44
C ILE A 4 63.23 -22.24 -27.13
N SER A 5 63.70 -21.00 -27.13
CA SER A 5 63.47 -19.96 -26.13
C SER A 5 61.99 -19.57 -26.07
N THR A 6 61.40 -19.57 -24.87
CA THR A 6 60.06 -19.01 -24.64
C THR A 6 60.14 -17.49 -24.55
N GLU A 7 59.93 -16.82 -25.68
CA GLU A 7 59.58 -15.40 -25.71
C GLU A 7 58.24 -15.22 -24.99
N VAL A 8 58.29 -14.46 -23.89
CA VAL A 8 57.11 -13.97 -23.18
C VAL A 8 56.46 -12.91 -24.07
N ASN A 9 55.42 -13.30 -24.80
CA ASN A 9 54.51 -12.37 -25.45
C ASN A 9 53.84 -11.53 -24.35
N LYS A 10 54.34 -10.31 -24.15
CA LYS A 10 53.58 -9.23 -23.54
C LYS A 10 52.42 -8.91 -24.48
N GLU A 11 51.31 -9.63 -24.32
CA GLU A 11 50.04 -9.15 -24.84
C GLU A 11 49.79 -7.78 -24.22
N ILE A 12 49.67 -6.81 -25.12
CA ILE A 12 49.22 -5.46 -24.87
C ILE A 12 47.86 -5.61 -24.19
N ILE A 13 47.83 -5.42 -22.87
CA ILE A 13 46.61 -5.01 -22.19
C ILE A 13 46.32 -3.62 -22.76
N GLU A 14 45.48 -3.57 -23.79
CA GLU A 14 44.83 -2.32 -24.16
C GLU A 14 44.06 -1.88 -22.91
N GLU A 15 44.65 -0.95 -22.17
CA GLU A 15 43.94 -0.13 -21.20
C GLU A 15 42.82 0.57 -21.98
N TRP A 16 41.62 0.02 -21.91
CA TRP A 16 40.42 0.69 -22.38
C TRP A 16 40.38 2.07 -21.73
N PRO A 17 40.24 3.16 -22.52
CA PRO A 17 40.36 4.50 -21.99
C PRO A 17 39.33 4.71 -20.88
N THR A 18 39.83 5.15 -19.74
CA THR A 18 39.04 5.51 -18.57
C THR A 18 38.08 6.65 -18.93
N GLN A 19 36.77 6.39 -18.75
CA GLN A 19 35.62 7.30 -18.81
C GLN A 19 35.19 7.87 -20.18
N ASN A 20 34.54 7.03 -21.00
CA ASN A 20 33.69 7.50 -22.11
C ASN A 20 32.41 8.17 -21.58
N THR A 21 32.49 9.48 -21.31
CA THR A 21 31.31 10.29 -20.98
C THR A 21 30.48 10.54 -22.25
N ALA A 22 29.24 10.05 -22.28
CA ALA A 22 28.31 10.33 -23.37
C ALA A 22 27.80 11.77 -23.31
N LYS A 23 27.70 12.42 -24.47
CA LYS A 23 27.25 13.81 -24.62
C LYS A 23 25.91 13.84 -25.36
N PHE A 24 24.93 14.51 -24.78
CA PHE A 24 23.56 14.67 -25.31
C PHE A 24 23.23 16.16 -25.56
N GLY A 25 24.28 16.96 -25.74
CA GLY A 25 24.22 18.42 -25.92
C GLY A 25 25.19 19.16 -25.01
N ARG A 26 25.34 20.47 -25.24
CA ARG A 26 26.39 21.32 -24.65
C ARG A 26 26.59 21.18 -23.14
N ASN A 27 25.51 21.05 -22.38
CA ASN A 27 25.52 20.93 -20.90
C ASN A 27 24.85 19.64 -20.40
N LEU A 28 24.60 18.67 -21.28
CA LEU A 28 23.96 17.40 -20.91
C LEU A 28 24.91 16.25 -21.22
N THR A 29 25.51 15.71 -20.18
CA THR A 29 26.44 14.58 -20.24
C THR A 29 26.08 13.52 -19.22
N ALA A 30 26.45 12.28 -19.50
CA ALA A 30 26.30 11.13 -18.62
C ALA A 30 27.60 10.31 -18.62
N SER A 31 28.15 10.02 -17.46
CA SER A 31 29.31 9.14 -17.31
C SER A 31 28.92 7.66 -17.29
N GLU A 32 27.67 7.36 -16.97
CA GLU A 32 27.12 6.01 -16.91
C GLU A 32 26.10 5.85 -18.03
N VAL A 33 26.29 4.85 -18.89
CA VAL A 33 25.42 4.58 -20.04
C VAL A 33 25.05 3.10 -20.02
N HIS A 34 23.75 2.83 -19.93
CA HIS A 34 23.20 1.49 -19.84
C HIS A 34 22.16 1.29 -20.93
N TYR A 35 22.20 0.13 -21.59
CA TYR A 35 21.26 -0.25 -22.64
C TYR A 35 20.19 -1.17 -22.07
N TYR A 36 18.93 -0.90 -22.40
CA TYR A 36 17.76 -1.64 -21.92
C TYR A 36 16.84 -2.00 -23.09
N LEU A 37 16.21 -3.17 -23.00
CA LEU A 37 15.12 -3.58 -23.90
C LEU A 37 13.76 -3.07 -23.41
N GLU A 38 13.62 -2.95 -22.09
CA GLU A 38 12.38 -2.51 -21.43
C GLU A 38 12.53 -1.09 -20.88
N PHE A 39 11.45 -0.34 -20.90
CA PHE A 39 11.41 1.01 -20.34
C PHE A 39 11.69 0.98 -18.83
N GLN A 40 12.63 1.81 -18.38
CA GLN A 40 12.92 1.94 -16.95
C GLN A 40 11.98 2.98 -16.34
N GLU A 41 10.92 2.51 -15.67
CA GLU A 41 9.98 3.36 -14.91
C GLU A 41 10.67 4.15 -13.77
N TYR A 42 11.75 3.59 -13.25
CA TYR A 42 12.59 4.11 -12.16
C TYR A 42 14.04 4.22 -12.63
N PRO A 43 14.35 5.13 -13.56
CA PRO A 43 15.71 5.24 -14.07
C PRO A 43 16.66 5.60 -12.92
N ASN A 44 17.84 4.99 -12.91
CA ASN A 44 18.88 5.36 -11.96
C ASN A 44 19.31 6.82 -12.19
N THR A 45 19.93 7.41 -11.17
CA THR A 45 20.43 8.78 -11.19
C THR A 45 21.86 8.80 -10.66
N SER A 46 22.66 9.75 -11.14
CA SER A 46 24.01 10.02 -10.63
C SER A 46 24.38 11.49 -10.78
N GLU A 47 25.32 11.99 -9.97
CA GLU A 47 25.90 13.34 -10.05
C GLU A 47 26.39 13.67 -11.46
N THR A 48 27.12 12.73 -12.03
CA THR A 48 27.78 12.84 -13.33
C THR A 48 26.85 12.49 -14.49
N GLY A 49 25.67 11.96 -14.20
CA GLY A 49 24.60 11.65 -15.13
C GLY A 49 24.54 10.17 -15.50
N PHE A 50 23.32 9.63 -15.47
CA PHE A 50 23.00 8.25 -15.81
C PHE A 50 22.10 8.24 -17.06
N ALA A 51 22.52 7.55 -18.11
CA ALA A 51 21.78 7.44 -19.36
C ALA A 51 21.25 6.02 -19.55
N SER A 52 19.93 5.89 -19.65
CA SER A 52 19.23 4.69 -20.11
C SER A 52 18.92 4.81 -21.60
N ILE A 53 19.49 3.92 -22.40
CA ILE A 53 19.30 3.86 -23.86
C ILE A 53 18.41 2.68 -24.19
N TYR A 54 17.35 2.92 -24.96
CA TYR A 54 16.36 1.92 -25.33
C TYR A 54 16.41 1.65 -26.82
N ASN A 55 16.53 0.38 -27.20
CA ASN A 55 16.39 -0.03 -28.59
C ASN A 55 14.93 -0.39 -28.87
N VAL A 56 14.27 0.39 -29.73
CA VAL A 56 12.86 0.21 -30.11
C VAL A 56 12.72 -0.34 -31.53
N SER A 57 13.77 -0.96 -32.06
CA SER A 57 13.73 -1.61 -33.37
C SER A 57 12.61 -2.64 -33.43
N GLY A 58 11.80 -2.60 -34.49
CA GLY A 58 10.67 -3.50 -34.70
C GLY A 58 9.38 -3.11 -33.98
N TRP A 59 9.38 -2.04 -33.18
CA TRP A 59 8.14 -1.45 -32.66
C TRP A 59 7.47 -0.56 -33.70
N ASP A 60 6.14 -0.47 -33.65
CA ASP A 60 5.43 0.65 -34.27
C ASP A 60 5.88 1.97 -33.62
N GLU A 61 6.06 3.02 -34.41
CA GLU A 61 6.59 4.29 -33.93
C GLU A 61 5.69 4.93 -32.86
N ASN A 62 4.36 4.87 -33.03
CA ASN A 62 3.43 5.45 -32.07
C ASN A 62 3.39 4.63 -30.78
N GLU A 63 3.43 3.30 -30.89
CA GLU A 63 3.48 2.42 -29.72
C GLU A 63 4.79 2.57 -28.94
N ALA A 64 5.93 2.70 -29.63
CA ALA A 64 7.21 3.01 -29.00
C ALA A 64 7.15 4.37 -28.29
N GLN A 65 6.65 5.41 -28.95
CA GLN A 65 6.52 6.73 -28.33
C GLN A 65 5.62 6.71 -27.09
N LYS A 66 4.51 5.95 -27.10
CA LYS A 66 3.62 5.80 -25.94
C LYS A 66 4.26 4.99 -24.81
N ALA A 67 4.87 3.85 -25.13
CA ALA A 67 5.44 2.94 -24.13
C ALA A 67 6.66 3.56 -23.43
N PHE A 68 7.49 4.30 -24.16
CA PHE A 68 8.70 4.94 -23.64
C PHE A 68 8.49 6.40 -23.24
N ALA A 69 7.25 6.89 -23.28
CA ALA A 69 6.93 8.28 -22.95
C ALA A 69 7.40 8.68 -21.56
N MET A 70 7.84 9.93 -21.43
CA MET A 70 8.39 10.47 -20.20
C MET A 70 7.38 10.53 -19.03
N ASN A 71 6.08 10.57 -19.34
CA ASN A 71 5.00 10.50 -18.34
C ASN A 71 4.93 9.13 -17.62
N ASN A 72 5.54 8.09 -18.17
CA ASN A 72 5.65 6.78 -17.54
C ASN A 72 6.78 6.71 -16.49
N ILE A 73 7.69 7.70 -16.46
CA ILE A 73 8.69 7.83 -15.39
C ILE A 73 7.98 8.24 -14.10
N GLN A 74 8.05 7.38 -13.09
CA GLN A 74 7.29 7.54 -11.85
C GLN A 74 7.69 8.79 -11.05
N TYR A 75 8.93 9.24 -11.20
CA TYR A 75 9.46 10.41 -10.50
C TYR A 75 8.94 11.75 -11.02
N SER A 76 8.48 11.81 -12.27
CA SER A 76 8.06 13.04 -12.96
C SER A 76 6.56 13.08 -13.26
N TYR A 77 5.79 12.22 -12.58
CA TYR A 77 4.35 12.10 -12.81
C TYR A 77 3.62 13.40 -12.47
N GLY A 78 2.87 13.93 -13.43
CA GLY A 78 2.08 15.17 -13.28
C GLY A 78 2.87 16.49 -13.37
N GLY A 79 4.18 16.46 -13.61
CA GLY A 79 4.97 17.68 -13.83
C GLY A 79 4.83 18.21 -15.26
N ASN A 80 4.71 19.53 -15.41
CA ASN A 80 4.80 20.18 -16.72
C ASN A 80 6.24 20.06 -17.24
N GLY A 81 6.39 19.45 -18.42
CA GLY A 81 7.67 19.34 -19.11
C GLY A 81 7.93 20.53 -20.03
N THR A 82 9.20 20.86 -20.25
CA THR A 82 9.59 21.74 -21.37
C THR A 82 10.03 20.87 -22.52
N ILE A 83 9.35 20.99 -23.67
CA ILE A 83 9.69 20.27 -24.90
C ILE A 83 10.38 21.24 -25.85
N CYS A 84 11.51 20.82 -26.41
CA CYS A 84 12.21 21.55 -27.46
C CYS A 84 12.70 20.59 -28.54
N LYS A 85 12.73 21.06 -29.80
CA LYS A 85 13.32 20.31 -30.92
C LYS A 85 14.73 20.79 -31.14
N VAL A 86 15.70 19.88 -31.18
CA VAL A 86 17.12 20.21 -31.36
C VAL A 86 17.73 19.33 -32.43
N GLN A 87 18.61 19.92 -33.25
CA GLN A 87 19.31 19.22 -34.34
C GLN A 87 20.72 18.78 -33.93
N ASN A 88 21.30 19.39 -32.89
CA ASN A 88 22.66 19.14 -32.43
C ASN A 88 22.65 18.34 -31.11
N CYS A 89 22.30 17.05 -31.19
CA CYS A 89 22.51 16.11 -30.09
C CYS A 89 23.74 15.24 -30.42
N ASP A 90 24.83 15.39 -29.68
CA ASP A 90 26.10 14.71 -30.01
C ASP A 90 25.96 13.18 -30.03
N PHE A 91 25.13 12.62 -29.14
CA PHE A 91 24.84 11.18 -29.09
C PHE A 91 24.05 10.70 -30.32
N PHE A 92 23.16 11.54 -30.84
CA PHE A 92 22.37 11.29 -32.05
C PHE A 92 22.86 12.17 -33.20
N SER A 93 24.14 12.03 -33.54
CA SER A 93 24.82 12.89 -34.50
C SER A 93 24.12 12.91 -35.85
N GLY A 94 23.80 14.10 -36.35
CA GLY A 94 23.15 14.32 -37.64
C GLY A 94 21.64 14.07 -37.66
N ILE A 95 21.03 13.65 -36.53
CA ILE A 95 19.61 13.34 -36.44
C ILE A 95 18.89 14.44 -35.66
N ARG A 96 17.73 14.86 -36.17
CA ARG A 96 16.85 15.79 -35.45
C ARG A 96 16.11 15.04 -34.34
N VAL A 97 16.17 15.58 -33.12
CA VAL A 97 15.56 14.97 -31.94
C VAL A 97 14.60 15.93 -31.24
N SER A 98 13.56 15.36 -30.65
CA SER A 98 12.75 15.98 -29.60
C SER A 98 13.44 15.77 -28.26
N LYS A 99 13.52 16.81 -27.44
CA LYS A 99 14.04 16.76 -26.08
C LYS A 99 13.01 17.32 -25.12
N GLU A 100 12.55 16.47 -24.22
CA GLU A 100 11.66 16.82 -23.10
C GLU A 100 12.47 16.85 -21.80
N GLN A 101 12.31 17.92 -21.03
CA GLN A 101 12.90 18.05 -19.70
C GLN A 101 11.80 18.07 -18.64
N ARG A 102 11.98 17.27 -17.58
CA ARG A 102 11.13 17.30 -16.38
C ARG A 102 11.97 17.22 -15.11
N ASN A 103 11.49 17.86 -14.06
CA ASN A 103 12.06 17.69 -12.73
C ASN A 103 11.32 16.60 -11.97
N CYS A 104 12.02 15.96 -11.04
CA CYS A 104 11.37 15.09 -10.08
C CYS A 104 10.31 15.87 -9.30
N PHE A 105 9.07 15.38 -9.30
CA PHE A 105 7.96 16.06 -8.64
C PHE A 105 7.92 15.82 -7.13
N SER A 106 8.85 15.02 -6.61
CA SER A 106 8.92 14.57 -5.21
C SER A 106 7.65 13.84 -4.77
N VAL A 107 7.57 13.50 -3.49
CA VAL A 107 6.40 12.85 -2.87
C VAL A 107 5.90 13.67 -1.69
N LYS A 108 4.64 13.45 -1.33
CA LYS A 108 4.11 13.86 -0.02
C LYS A 108 4.20 12.69 0.94
N VAL A 109 4.49 13.00 2.19
CA VAL A 109 4.55 12.00 3.26
C VAL A 109 3.78 12.48 4.46
N CYS A 110 3.30 11.52 5.24
CA CYS A 110 2.72 11.83 6.54
C CYS A 110 3.77 12.48 7.45
N GLU A 111 3.37 13.45 8.26
CA GLU A 111 4.23 14.03 9.31
C GLU A 111 4.74 12.99 10.32
N PHE A 112 4.04 11.87 10.46
CA PHE A 112 4.42 10.71 11.28
C PHE A 112 5.22 9.65 10.52
N ALA A 113 5.79 10.00 9.37
CA ALA A 113 6.49 9.05 8.51
C ALA A 113 7.66 8.36 9.22
N SER A 114 7.82 7.05 8.99
CA SER A 114 8.99 6.30 9.44
C SER A 114 10.27 6.90 8.87
N LYS A 115 11.32 6.98 9.69
CA LYS A 115 12.68 7.32 9.22
C LYS A 115 13.25 6.27 8.26
N GLU A 116 12.71 5.04 8.24
CA GLU A 116 13.07 4.04 7.23
C GLU A 116 12.75 4.49 5.81
N LEU A 117 11.80 5.41 5.66
CA LEU A 117 11.48 5.99 4.37
C LEU A 117 12.52 7.01 3.90
N ASP A 118 13.46 7.45 4.76
CA ASP A 118 14.49 8.44 4.45
C ASP A 118 15.62 7.85 3.58
N VAL A 119 15.27 7.50 2.34
CA VAL A 119 16.16 6.89 1.35
C VAL A 119 16.45 7.83 0.18
N GLY A 120 17.73 7.95 -0.18
CA GLY A 120 18.21 8.80 -1.27
C GLY A 120 17.67 8.40 -2.65
N HIS A 121 17.50 9.37 -3.54
CA HIS A 121 16.97 9.17 -4.89
C HIS A 121 18.11 8.87 -5.87
N THR A 122 18.56 7.61 -5.88
CA THR A 122 19.66 7.10 -6.73
C THR A 122 19.23 5.89 -7.56
N SER A 123 18.72 4.85 -6.90
CA SER A 123 18.26 3.61 -7.52
C SER A 123 17.18 2.97 -6.67
N VAL A 124 16.23 2.28 -7.31
CA VAL A 124 15.17 1.54 -6.61
C VAL A 124 15.55 0.09 -6.43
N ASP A 125 15.50 -0.36 -5.19
CA ASP A 125 15.59 -1.77 -4.83
C ASP A 125 14.32 -2.20 -4.10
N PHE A 126 13.42 -2.85 -4.83
CA PHE A 126 12.15 -3.36 -4.30
C PHE A 126 12.32 -4.54 -3.32
N SER A 127 13.53 -5.09 -3.17
CA SER A 127 13.80 -6.14 -2.18
C SER A 127 13.97 -5.59 -0.76
N LYS A 128 14.14 -4.26 -0.59
CA LYS A 128 14.32 -3.64 0.72
C LYS A 128 13.09 -3.79 1.61
N SER A 129 13.32 -4.01 2.90
CA SER A 129 12.29 -4.29 3.90
C SER A 129 11.25 -3.17 4.07
N PHE A 130 11.62 -1.90 3.90
CA PHE A 130 10.66 -0.80 4.05
C PHE A 130 9.55 -0.82 2.98
N PHE A 131 9.80 -1.37 1.77
CA PHE A 131 8.72 -1.59 0.80
C PHE A 131 7.71 -2.60 1.32
N LYS A 132 8.17 -3.65 2.02
CA LYS A 132 7.30 -4.57 2.75
C LYS A 132 6.50 -3.85 3.83
N ASN A 133 7.12 -2.96 4.60
CA ASN A 133 6.41 -2.19 5.62
C ASN A 133 5.34 -1.25 5.02
N ILE A 134 5.57 -0.68 3.83
CA ILE A 134 4.53 0.06 3.07
C ILE A 134 3.37 -0.87 2.66
N PHE A 135 3.68 -2.10 2.22
CA PHE A 135 2.67 -3.12 1.89
C PHE A 135 1.86 -3.54 3.12
N ASP A 136 2.54 -3.92 4.19
CA ASP A 136 1.96 -4.39 5.45
C ASP A 136 1.12 -3.29 6.09
N ALA A 137 1.61 -2.04 6.07
CA ALA A 137 0.82 -0.89 6.48
C ALA A 137 -0.50 -0.89 5.72
N ASN A 138 -0.49 -0.92 4.37
CA ASN A 138 -1.69 -0.98 3.54
C ASN A 138 -2.60 -2.20 3.85
N GLU A 139 -2.04 -3.33 4.30
CA GLU A 139 -2.80 -4.54 4.66
C GLU A 139 -3.41 -4.56 6.08
N LYS A 140 -3.05 -3.66 7.00
CA LYS A 140 -3.63 -3.58 8.37
C LYS A 140 -5.11 -3.11 8.38
N PHE A 141 -5.97 -3.85 7.71
CA PHE A 141 -7.35 -3.50 7.39
C PHE A 141 -8.23 -3.30 8.63
N HIS A 142 -8.13 -4.19 9.62
CA HIS A 142 -8.98 -4.14 10.82
C HIS A 142 -8.64 -2.97 11.74
N GLU A 143 -7.35 -2.73 11.99
CA GLU A 143 -6.88 -1.60 12.80
C GLU A 143 -7.29 -0.25 12.17
N LYS A 144 -7.05 -0.11 10.86
CA LYS A 144 -7.44 1.09 10.11
C LYS A 144 -8.95 1.30 10.04
N THR A 145 -9.72 0.22 9.82
CA THR A 145 -11.18 0.30 9.83
C THR A 145 -11.67 0.80 11.19
N THR A 146 -11.08 0.30 12.28
CA THR A 146 -11.43 0.68 13.65
C THR A 146 -11.16 2.15 13.91
N LEU A 147 -9.96 2.62 13.55
CA LEU A 147 -9.57 4.02 13.60
C LEU A 147 -10.55 4.91 12.80
N CYS A 148 -10.86 4.56 11.54
CA CYS A 148 -11.80 5.31 10.72
C CYS A 148 -13.21 5.39 11.33
N VAL A 149 -13.69 4.31 11.94
CA VAL A 149 -15.00 4.30 12.63
C VAL A 149 -14.97 5.22 13.85
N PHE A 150 -13.88 5.23 14.61
CA PHE A 150 -13.68 6.15 15.72
C PHE A 150 -13.67 7.62 15.27
N ALA A 151 -12.88 7.99 14.27
CA ALA A 151 -12.86 9.37 13.76
C ALA A 151 -14.21 9.81 13.18
N LYS A 152 -14.86 8.96 12.37
CA LYS A 152 -16.18 9.25 11.80
C LYS A 152 -17.23 9.52 12.89
N ALA A 153 -17.10 8.87 14.04
CA ALA A 153 -17.96 9.18 15.18
C ALA A 153 -17.85 10.65 15.58
N TYR A 154 -16.64 11.20 15.67
CA TYR A 154 -16.41 12.59 16.05
C TYR A 154 -16.74 13.60 14.95
N GLU A 155 -16.58 13.23 13.66
CA GLU A 155 -16.94 14.10 12.54
C GLU A 155 -18.46 14.24 12.36
N CYS A 156 -19.20 13.14 12.53
CA CYS A 156 -20.66 13.21 12.52
C CYS A 156 -21.14 13.89 13.81
N HIS A 157 -21.98 14.91 13.72
CA HIS A 157 -22.53 15.60 14.90
C HIS A 157 -23.87 14.96 15.28
N CYS A 158 -24.28 15.07 16.55
CA CYS A 158 -25.62 14.65 16.93
C CYS A 158 -26.65 15.63 16.36
N GLU A 159 -27.65 15.12 15.64
CA GLU A 159 -28.71 15.93 15.01
C GLU A 159 -29.97 16.08 15.88
N TYR A 160 -29.96 15.50 17.08
CA TYR A 160 -31.08 15.61 18.01
C TYR A 160 -31.27 17.06 18.45
N ILE A 161 -32.53 17.48 18.49
CA ILE A 161 -32.96 18.77 19.00
C ILE A 161 -33.97 18.47 20.12
N ASP A 162 -33.77 19.08 21.27
CA ASP A 162 -34.66 18.91 22.42
C ASP A 162 -35.99 19.66 22.25
N GLN A 163 -36.90 19.49 23.21
CA GLN A 163 -38.20 20.16 23.24
C GLN A 163 -38.12 21.69 23.29
N ASN A 164 -36.96 22.26 23.64
CA ASN A 164 -36.71 23.70 23.70
C ASN A 164 -35.98 24.22 22.45
N GLY A 165 -35.78 23.38 21.43
CA GLY A 165 -35.07 23.77 20.20
C GLY A 165 -33.53 23.74 20.33
N VAL A 166 -32.97 23.20 21.41
CA VAL A 166 -31.52 23.15 21.63
C VAL A 166 -30.94 21.89 20.97
N LYS A 167 -29.95 22.09 20.10
CA LYS A 167 -29.23 20.99 19.44
C LYS A 167 -28.32 20.25 20.44
N CYS A 168 -28.33 18.93 20.37
CA CYS A 168 -27.48 18.08 21.20
C CYS A 168 -25.99 18.40 20.98
N ASN A 169 -25.29 18.71 22.07
CA ASN A 169 -23.85 18.93 22.12
C ASN A 169 -23.06 17.72 22.65
N GLY A 170 -23.71 16.55 22.75
CA GLY A 170 -23.09 15.34 23.28
C GLY A 170 -21.98 14.82 22.38
N ILE A 171 -20.82 14.52 22.97
CA ILE A 171 -19.69 13.91 22.27
C ILE A 171 -19.96 12.41 22.03
N PRO A 172 -19.37 11.81 20.99
CA PRO A 172 -19.59 10.41 20.69
C PRO A 172 -19.06 9.51 21.82
N LYS A 173 -19.82 8.45 22.13
CA LYS A 173 -19.47 7.49 23.17
C LYS A 173 -19.93 6.09 22.73
N LEU A 174 -19.18 5.07 23.14
CA LEU A 174 -19.63 3.70 23.01
C LEU A 174 -20.77 3.43 24.01
N CYS A 175 -21.96 3.17 23.48
CA CYS A 175 -23.16 2.89 24.26
C CYS A 175 -23.53 1.42 24.12
N GLU A 176 -24.19 0.88 25.14
CA GLU A 176 -24.78 -0.44 25.12
C GLU A 176 -26.26 -0.36 25.47
N PHE A 177 -27.08 -1.17 24.81
CA PHE A 177 -28.45 -1.39 25.25
C PHE A 177 -28.81 -2.87 25.16
N ASN A 178 -29.73 -3.27 26.02
CA ASN A 178 -30.31 -4.60 25.99
C ASN A 178 -31.37 -4.61 24.88
N GLN A 179 -31.10 -5.33 23.81
CA GLN A 179 -32.10 -5.59 22.78
C GLN A 179 -32.95 -6.78 23.22
N VAL A 180 -34.25 -6.55 23.46
CA VAL A 180 -35.20 -7.62 23.75
C VAL A 180 -35.73 -8.17 22.41
N ARG A 181 -35.42 -9.42 22.09
CA ARG A 181 -36.07 -10.16 21.00
C ARG A 181 -36.57 -11.50 21.55
N GLY A 182 -37.86 -11.57 21.84
CA GLY A 182 -38.54 -12.79 22.28
C GLY A 182 -38.32 -13.16 23.75
N TRP A 183 -38.79 -14.36 24.12
CA TRP A 183 -39.04 -14.79 25.51
C TRP A 183 -37.78 -15.07 26.34
N PHE A 184 -36.58 -15.22 25.76
CA PHE A 184 -35.37 -15.53 26.54
C PHE A 184 -34.10 -14.83 26.02
N ASN A 185 -33.58 -13.92 26.88
CA ASN A 185 -32.24 -13.33 26.97
C ASN A 185 -31.97 -11.93 26.34
N ASN A 186 -31.29 -11.09 27.14
CA ASN A 186 -30.86 -9.73 26.82
C ASN A 186 -29.51 -9.76 26.08
N ILE A 187 -29.47 -9.46 24.78
CA ILE A 187 -28.18 -9.19 24.11
C ILE A 187 -27.78 -7.75 24.39
N LYS A 188 -26.56 -7.57 24.86
CA LYS A 188 -25.92 -6.25 24.88
C LYS A 188 -25.42 -5.91 23.49
N LYS A 189 -26.16 -5.05 22.77
CA LYS A 189 -25.70 -4.52 21.48
C LYS A 189 -24.91 -3.24 21.72
N LYS A 190 -23.65 -3.24 21.31
CA LYS A 190 -22.80 -2.04 21.31
C LYS A 190 -23.04 -1.21 20.05
N PHE A 191 -23.09 0.10 20.21
CA PHE A 191 -23.25 1.06 19.14
C PHE A 191 -22.59 2.38 19.54
N ILE A 192 -22.39 3.29 18.59
CA ILE A 192 -21.84 4.61 18.90
C ILE A 192 -23.00 5.60 19.05
N GLY A 193 -23.23 6.03 20.29
CA GLY A 193 -24.18 7.05 20.68
C GLY A 193 -23.49 8.37 20.99
N CYS A 194 -24.16 9.24 21.75
CA CYS A 194 -23.53 10.42 22.37
C CYS A 194 -23.63 10.35 23.89
N THR A 195 -22.85 11.17 24.61
CA THR A 195 -22.90 11.26 26.08
C THR A 195 -24.28 11.62 26.63
N ASN A 196 -25.06 12.38 25.88
CA ASN A 196 -26.42 12.79 26.25
C ASN A 196 -27.50 11.82 25.76
N TRP A 197 -27.11 10.68 25.18
CA TRP A 197 -28.03 9.71 24.62
C TRP A 197 -28.97 9.18 25.70
N LYS A 198 -30.27 9.15 25.39
CA LYS A 198 -31.31 8.58 26.23
C LYS A 198 -32.19 7.62 25.44
N LEU A 199 -32.70 6.61 26.13
CA LEU A 199 -33.63 5.65 25.56
C LEU A 199 -34.90 6.38 25.09
N LYS A 200 -35.39 6.06 23.88
CA LYS A 200 -36.56 6.65 23.21
C LYS A 200 -36.39 8.06 22.62
N GLU A 201 -35.22 8.68 22.78
CA GLU A 201 -34.88 9.92 22.07
C GLU A 201 -34.08 9.60 20.79
N LYS A 202 -34.33 10.32 19.70
CA LYS A 202 -33.65 10.12 18.41
C LYS A 202 -32.27 10.80 18.37
N HIS A 203 -31.43 10.46 19.33
CA HIS A 203 -30.01 10.81 19.29
C HIS A 203 -29.26 10.01 18.24
N ARG A 204 -28.01 10.41 17.99
CA ARG A 204 -27.13 9.71 17.06
C ARG A 204 -27.03 8.22 17.39
N TYR A 205 -26.98 7.43 16.32
CA TYR A 205 -26.80 5.99 16.38
C TYR A 205 -25.95 5.58 15.19
N LEU A 206 -24.70 5.15 15.43
CA LEU A 206 -23.86 4.55 14.39
C LEU A 206 -23.68 3.07 14.70
N THR A 207 -23.98 2.24 13.71
CA THR A 207 -23.72 0.80 13.76
C THR A 207 -22.22 0.55 13.64
N ILE A 208 -21.71 -0.40 14.43
CA ILE A 208 -20.32 -0.83 14.38
C ILE A 208 -20.21 -1.98 13.37
N PRO A 209 -19.43 -1.85 12.29
CA PRO A 209 -19.22 -2.91 11.31
C PRO A 209 -18.50 -4.14 11.90
N ASN A 210 -18.76 -5.34 11.35
CA ASN A 210 -18.17 -6.60 11.82
C ASN A 210 -16.64 -6.70 11.62
N ASN A 211 -16.08 -5.90 10.71
CA ASN A 211 -14.64 -5.85 10.44
C ASN A 211 -13.88 -4.88 11.38
N VAL A 212 -14.55 -4.29 12.37
CA VAL A 212 -13.93 -3.47 13.41
C VAL A 212 -13.40 -4.36 14.53
N ASP A 213 -12.21 -4.01 15.04
CA ASP A 213 -11.69 -4.56 16.28
C ASP A 213 -12.39 -3.87 17.48
N LEU A 214 -13.31 -4.59 18.12
CA LEU A 214 -14.12 -4.07 19.22
C LEU A 214 -13.29 -3.79 20.48
N GLU A 215 -12.30 -4.63 20.80
CA GLU A 215 -11.42 -4.43 21.97
C GLU A 215 -10.63 -3.13 21.80
N LEU A 216 -10.10 -2.91 20.59
CA LEU A 216 -9.42 -1.68 20.24
C LEU A 216 -10.36 -0.46 20.29
N LEU A 217 -11.56 -0.55 19.72
CA LEU A 217 -12.54 0.55 19.73
C LEU A 217 -12.97 0.94 21.16
N GLU A 218 -13.14 -0.04 22.05
CA GLU A 218 -13.46 0.18 23.47
C GLU A 218 -12.35 0.93 24.18
N THR A 219 -11.11 0.52 23.93
CA THR A 219 -9.92 1.19 24.47
C THR A 219 -9.88 2.64 23.96
N MET A 220 -10.14 2.87 22.66
CA MET A 220 -10.17 4.21 22.06
C MET A 220 -11.17 5.16 22.73
N PHE A 221 -12.41 4.72 22.96
CA PHE A 221 -13.43 5.56 23.62
C PHE A 221 -13.18 5.78 25.12
N SER A 222 -12.37 4.94 25.76
CA SER A 222 -12.14 4.97 27.20
C SER A 222 -10.87 5.76 27.57
N GLU A 223 -9.81 5.61 26.77
CA GLU A 223 -8.47 6.08 27.11
C GLU A 223 -7.98 7.22 26.20
N TYR A 224 -8.64 7.45 25.07
CA TYR A 224 -8.15 8.40 24.05
C TYR A 224 -9.11 9.56 23.79
N SER A 225 -8.52 10.73 23.51
CA SER A 225 -9.24 11.87 22.96
C SER A 225 -9.01 12.01 21.45
N TYR A 226 -10.05 12.39 20.71
CA TYR A 226 -9.96 12.68 19.29
C TYR A 226 -9.63 14.15 19.05
N HIS A 227 -8.62 14.42 18.22
CA HIS A 227 -8.24 15.77 17.82
C HIS A 227 -8.24 15.90 16.28
N PRO A 228 -9.14 16.73 15.71
CA PRO A 228 -9.30 16.86 14.26
C PRO A 228 -8.16 17.61 13.57
N TYR A 229 -7.36 18.40 14.30
CA TYR A 229 -6.32 19.28 13.75
C TYR A 229 -4.92 18.94 14.32
N GLY A 230 -4.33 17.81 13.92
CA GLY A 230 -2.90 17.49 14.12
C GLY A 230 -2.30 17.68 15.53
N ILE A 231 -0.97 17.75 15.59
CA ILE A 231 -0.18 18.13 16.80
C ILE A 231 0.18 19.62 16.72
N ASP A 232 0.13 20.34 17.85
CA ASP A 232 0.74 21.68 17.97
C ASP A 232 2.21 21.54 18.40
N PHE A 233 3.11 21.64 17.43
CA PHE A 233 4.57 21.49 17.61
C PHE A 233 5.19 22.47 18.63
N LYS A 234 4.48 23.51 19.07
CA LYS A 234 4.98 24.41 20.12
C LYS A 234 4.75 23.88 21.54
N ASN A 235 3.82 22.94 21.72
CA ASN A 235 3.31 22.57 23.03
C ASN A 235 3.39 21.06 23.35
N ASP A 236 3.54 20.20 22.35
CA ASP A 236 3.55 18.75 22.54
C ASP A 236 4.95 18.17 22.24
N GLU A 237 5.69 17.72 23.28
CA GLU A 237 6.95 16.96 23.14
C GLU A 237 6.63 15.54 22.66
N VAL A 238 7.23 15.10 21.55
CA VAL A 238 6.76 13.89 20.85
C VAL A 238 7.66 12.68 21.13
N ASN A 239 7.10 11.65 21.77
CA ASN A 239 7.54 10.26 21.66
C ASN A 239 6.47 9.46 20.89
N THR A 240 6.64 9.28 19.58
CA THR A 240 5.69 8.56 18.71
C THR A 240 5.75 7.05 18.91
N VAL A 241 4.59 6.37 18.92
CA VAL A 241 4.50 4.90 19.10
C VAL A 241 4.24 4.14 17.78
N ASP A 242 3.74 4.81 16.73
CA ASP A 242 3.45 4.16 15.44
C ASP A 242 4.10 4.87 14.26
N GLU A 243 5.04 4.18 13.62
CA GLU A 243 5.69 4.64 12.39
C GLU A 243 4.72 4.58 11.19
N CYS A 244 4.51 5.70 10.51
CA CYS A 244 3.66 5.76 9.34
C CYS A 244 4.44 5.45 8.06
N PHE A 245 3.90 4.55 7.23
CA PHE A 245 4.45 4.24 5.91
C PHE A 245 3.62 4.84 4.76
N MET A 246 2.83 5.89 5.04
CA MET A 246 2.00 6.58 4.03
C MET A 246 2.84 7.53 3.18
N VAL A 247 2.91 7.22 1.89
CA VAL A 247 3.49 8.08 0.84
C VAL A 247 2.45 8.33 -0.23
N ARG A 248 2.42 9.56 -0.76
CA ARG A 248 1.46 10.00 -1.79
C ARG A 248 2.14 10.77 -2.90
N PRO A 249 1.51 10.84 -4.10
CA PRO A 249 2.05 11.64 -5.17
C PRO A 249 2.01 13.10 -4.76
N ASN A 250 2.98 13.89 -5.20
CA ASN A 250 2.88 15.33 -4.97
C ASN A 250 1.66 15.98 -5.66
N ILE A 251 1.11 15.34 -6.70
CA ILE A 251 -0.14 15.76 -7.35
C ILE A 251 -1.41 15.35 -6.56
N ALA A 252 -1.29 14.53 -5.51
CA ALA A 252 -2.44 14.16 -4.70
C ALA A 252 -3.07 15.40 -4.05
N ARG A 253 -4.39 15.51 -4.19
CA ARG A 253 -5.16 16.65 -3.64
C ARG A 253 -5.42 16.55 -2.14
N SER A 254 -5.29 15.36 -1.56
CA SER A 254 -5.45 15.16 -0.12
C SER A 254 -4.14 15.46 0.59
N ASP A 255 -4.19 16.45 1.47
CA ASP A 255 -3.13 16.75 2.44
C ASP A 255 -3.40 16.10 3.80
N GLU A 256 -4.41 15.23 3.89
CA GLU A 256 -4.69 14.42 5.08
C GLU A 256 -4.16 12.99 4.87
N CYS A 257 -3.55 12.46 5.92
CA CYS A 257 -3.22 11.04 6.02
C CYS A 257 -4.53 10.26 6.18
N PRO A 258 -4.75 9.21 5.37
CA PRO A 258 -5.92 8.35 5.55
C PRO A 258 -5.81 7.46 6.79
N PHE A 259 -4.66 7.46 7.46
CA PHE A 259 -4.45 6.74 8.71
C PHE A 259 -4.48 7.72 9.86
N LEU A 260 -5.11 7.29 10.96
CA LEU A 260 -5.02 8.00 12.22
C LEU A 260 -3.75 7.57 12.94
N HIS A 261 -3.22 8.48 13.72
CA HIS A 261 -1.98 8.30 14.46
C HIS A 261 -2.24 8.41 15.96
N LYS A 262 -1.61 7.51 16.72
CA LYS A 262 -1.59 7.58 18.17
C LYS A 262 -0.39 8.43 18.60
N VAL A 263 -0.68 9.50 19.32
CA VAL A 263 0.31 10.41 19.89
C VAL A 263 0.00 10.45 21.39
N GLU A 264 0.82 9.78 22.19
CA GLU A 264 0.52 9.58 23.62
C GLU A 264 -0.89 8.99 23.84
N ASN A 265 -1.78 9.75 24.50
CA ASN A 265 -3.19 9.40 24.75
C ASN A 265 -4.17 10.09 23.78
N ARG A 266 -3.67 10.63 22.66
CA ARG A 266 -4.48 11.31 21.64
C ARG A 266 -4.49 10.51 20.34
N ILE A 267 -5.64 10.50 19.67
CA ILE A 267 -5.79 10.01 18.31
C ILE A 267 -5.95 11.23 17.40
N VAL A 268 -4.99 11.41 16.49
CA VAL A 268 -4.90 12.58 15.61
C VAL A 268 -4.94 12.16 14.14
N LYS A 269 -5.40 13.07 13.28
CA LYS A 269 -5.15 12.96 11.84
C LYS A 269 -3.76 13.51 11.52
N GLY A 270 -2.99 12.73 10.77
CA GLY A 270 -1.72 13.20 10.23
C GLY A 270 -1.94 14.09 9.01
N SER A 271 -1.11 15.10 8.87
CA SER A 271 -0.96 15.89 7.65
C SER A 271 0.01 15.20 6.71
N VAL A 272 -0.32 15.22 5.42
CA VAL A 272 0.48 14.69 4.32
C VAL A 272 0.96 15.85 3.49
N SER A 273 2.21 16.25 3.70
CA SER A 273 2.81 17.40 3.03
C SER A 273 4.05 17.00 2.26
N LYS A 274 4.44 17.86 1.32
CA LYS A 274 5.73 17.74 0.65
C LYS A 274 6.83 18.05 1.67
N LYS A 275 7.88 17.22 1.75
CA LYS A 275 9.06 17.57 2.54
C LYS A 275 9.67 18.89 2.02
N ALA A 276 10.22 19.68 2.95
CA ALA A 276 10.62 21.07 2.69
C ALA A 276 11.63 21.23 1.53
N SER A 277 12.50 20.24 1.30
CA SER A 277 13.47 20.26 0.20
C SER A 277 12.88 19.67 -1.09
N ALA A 278 12.89 20.45 -2.18
CA ALA A 278 12.56 19.93 -3.50
C ALA A 278 13.66 19.01 -4.01
N CYS A 279 13.28 17.86 -4.58
CA CYS A 279 14.23 16.95 -5.22
C CYS A 279 14.89 17.64 -6.44
N PRO A 280 16.22 17.81 -6.48
CA PRO A 280 16.95 18.49 -7.55
C PRO A 280 17.11 17.65 -8.82
N VAL A 281 16.81 16.34 -8.76
CA VAL A 281 16.93 15.41 -9.88
C VAL A 281 16.11 15.90 -11.07
N THR A 282 16.78 15.95 -12.23
CA THR A 282 16.18 16.33 -13.50
C THR A 282 16.34 15.18 -14.49
N PHE A 283 15.28 14.91 -15.23
CA PHE A 283 15.22 13.93 -16.29
C PHE A 283 15.18 14.65 -17.64
N TYR A 284 15.90 14.10 -18.61
CA TYR A 284 15.89 14.53 -20.00
C TYR A 284 15.54 13.33 -20.85
N HIS A 285 14.45 13.41 -21.59
CA HIS A 285 14.01 12.36 -22.50
C HIS A 285 14.22 12.83 -23.93
N ILE A 286 14.94 12.04 -24.72
CA ILE A 286 15.42 12.41 -26.05
C ILE A 286 14.95 11.35 -27.03
N ILE A 287 14.11 11.77 -27.98
CA ILE A 287 13.49 10.91 -28.98
C ILE A 287 13.86 11.44 -30.38
N PRO A 288 14.50 10.63 -31.25
CA PRO A 288 14.62 10.94 -32.67
C PRO A 288 13.27 11.22 -33.33
N GLU A 289 13.18 12.23 -34.20
CA GLU A 289 11.93 12.50 -34.93
C GLU A 289 11.55 11.35 -35.89
N ASN A 290 12.55 10.60 -36.36
CA ASN A 290 12.38 9.44 -37.22
C ASN A 290 12.98 8.19 -36.56
N LEU A 291 12.14 7.41 -35.89
CA LEU A 291 12.56 6.18 -35.20
C LEU A 291 12.91 5.03 -36.17
N LYS A 292 12.53 5.11 -37.46
CA LYS A 292 12.98 4.12 -38.46
C LYS A 292 14.44 4.31 -38.84
N GLU A 293 14.89 5.56 -38.90
CA GLU A 293 16.29 5.89 -39.19
C GLU A 293 17.17 5.72 -37.95
N CYS A 294 16.65 6.07 -36.77
CA CYS A 294 17.33 5.90 -35.50
C CYS A 294 16.40 5.27 -34.45
N PRO A 295 16.40 3.94 -34.30
CA PRO A 295 15.49 3.22 -33.41
C PRO A 295 15.96 3.23 -31.95
N PHE A 296 16.48 4.36 -31.49
CA PHE A 296 17.02 4.51 -30.14
C PHE A 296 16.41 5.71 -29.42
N ILE A 297 15.95 5.48 -28.20
CA ILE A 297 15.44 6.52 -27.30
C ILE A 297 16.38 6.62 -26.11
N ALA A 298 16.68 7.84 -25.65
CA ALA A 298 17.54 8.05 -24.49
C ALA A 298 16.81 8.79 -23.36
N THR A 299 16.93 8.27 -22.15
CA THR A 299 16.58 9.00 -20.92
C THR A 299 17.85 9.27 -20.13
N VAL A 300 18.12 10.53 -19.83
CA VAL A 300 19.26 10.96 -19.02
C VAL A 300 18.76 11.55 -17.70
N SER A 301 19.18 10.96 -16.59
CA SER A 301 18.93 11.47 -15.24
C SER A 301 20.19 12.14 -14.73
N LYS A 302 20.09 13.36 -14.18
CA LYS A 302 21.24 14.07 -13.57
C LYS A 302 20.97 14.49 -12.14
N LYS A 303 22.10 14.58 -11.41
CA LYS A 303 22.18 14.86 -9.97
C LYS A 303 21.68 13.67 -9.17
N VAL A 304 22.24 13.46 -8.00
CA VAL A 304 21.56 12.73 -6.96
C VAL A 304 21.01 13.70 -5.95
N PHE A 305 20.12 13.17 -5.15
CA PHE A 305 19.75 13.81 -3.92
C PHE A 305 19.76 12.73 -2.87
N ASN A 306 20.43 13.00 -1.75
CA ASN A 306 20.05 12.40 -0.49
C ASN A 306 18.71 13.02 -0.11
N CYS A 307 17.70 12.70 -0.92
CA CYS A 307 16.33 12.92 -0.56
C CYS A 307 16.16 12.12 0.72
N GLU A 308 15.67 12.77 1.75
CA GLU A 308 15.18 12.04 2.90
C GLU A 308 13.91 11.26 2.51
N LEU A 309 13.72 10.78 1.26
CA LEU A 309 12.57 9.98 0.79
C LEU A 309 12.66 9.65 -0.70
N HIS A 310 12.55 8.36 -1.05
CA HIS A 310 12.68 7.93 -2.44
C HIS A 310 11.35 8.13 -3.20
N PRO A 311 11.30 8.85 -4.34
CA PRO A 311 10.02 9.16 -4.99
C PRO A 311 9.30 7.95 -5.63
N SER A 312 9.95 6.79 -5.70
CA SER A 312 9.34 5.52 -6.14
C SER A 312 8.31 4.94 -5.20
N LEU A 313 8.27 5.42 -3.95
CA LEU A 313 7.35 4.96 -2.90
C LEU A 313 5.88 5.31 -3.18
N ASN A 314 5.62 5.94 -4.33
CA ASN A 314 4.35 6.52 -4.69
C ASN A 314 3.52 5.68 -5.69
N ASN A 315 4.08 4.63 -6.26
CA ASN A 315 3.39 3.87 -7.30
C ASN A 315 2.37 2.90 -6.71
N GLN A 316 1.18 3.43 -6.36
CA GLN A 316 0.10 2.65 -5.75
C GLN A 316 -0.28 1.43 -6.61
N SER A 317 -0.32 1.55 -7.93
CA SER A 317 -0.66 0.41 -8.81
C SER A 317 0.38 -0.71 -8.76
N LYS A 318 1.68 -0.37 -8.72
CA LYS A 318 2.76 -1.35 -8.55
C LYS A 318 2.75 -1.93 -7.15
N ILE A 319 2.40 -1.11 -6.16
CA ILE A 319 2.20 -1.55 -4.78
C ILE A 319 1.07 -2.58 -4.71
N ASP A 320 -0.08 -2.29 -5.31
CA ASP A 320 -1.23 -3.20 -5.37
C ASP A 320 -0.89 -4.48 -6.17
N TYR A 321 -0.11 -4.36 -7.25
CA TYR A 321 0.41 -5.52 -7.98
C TYR A 321 1.31 -6.41 -7.10
N TYR A 322 2.25 -5.82 -6.36
CA TYR A 322 3.14 -6.57 -5.47
C TYR A 322 2.40 -7.18 -4.28
N ILE A 323 1.40 -6.48 -3.71
CA ILE A 323 0.48 -7.06 -2.73
C ILE A 323 -0.23 -8.27 -3.34
N GLY A 324 -0.81 -8.12 -4.54
CA GLY A 324 -1.47 -9.22 -5.24
C GLY A 324 -0.52 -10.37 -5.61
N LYS A 325 0.75 -10.08 -5.95
CA LYS A 325 1.78 -11.08 -6.24
C LYS A 325 2.23 -11.82 -4.97
N THR A 326 2.44 -11.09 -3.88
CA THR A 326 2.84 -11.65 -2.58
C THR A 326 1.72 -12.52 -2.01
N ARG A 327 0.46 -12.05 -2.06
CA ARG A 327 -0.72 -12.86 -1.74
C ARG A 327 -0.78 -14.13 -2.59
N ARG A 328 -0.54 -14.04 -3.90
CA ARG A 328 -0.46 -15.23 -4.77
C ARG A 328 0.73 -16.13 -4.45
N SER A 329 1.84 -15.63 -3.89
CA SER A 329 2.98 -16.46 -3.51
C SER A 329 2.78 -17.14 -2.16
N GLN A 330 2.14 -16.48 -1.21
CA GLN A 330 1.76 -17.03 0.09
C GLN A 330 0.58 -17.99 -0.04
N TYR A 331 -0.34 -17.68 -0.96
CA TYR A 331 -1.52 -18.46 -1.29
C TYR A 331 -1.48 -18.82 -2.79
N PRO A 332 -0.62 -19.77 -3.21
CA PRO A 332 -0.45 -20.18 -4.62
C PRO A 332 -1.73 -20.65 -5.30
N TYR A 333 -2.71 -21.07 -4.51
CA TYR A 333 -4.01 -21.50 -4.99
C TYR A 333 -5.11 -20.44 -4.82
N GLY A 334 -4.70 -19.19 -4.57
CA GLY A 334 -5.58 -18.01 -4.49
C GLY A 334 -6.34 -17.88 -3.16
N GLN A 335 -7.34 -17.00 -3.18
CA GLN A 335 -8.40 -16.98 -2.17
C GLN A 335 -9.43 -18.06 -2.55
N ASN A 336 -10.19 -18.59 -1.58
CA ASN A 336 -11.19 -19.69 -1.67
C ASN A 336 -10.65 -21.05 -1.19
N ILE A 337 -11.43 -22.12 -1.39
CA ILE A 337 -11.19 -23.47 -0.85
C ILE A 337 -9.76 -23.98 -1.08
N LEU A 338 -9.21 -23.79 -2.28
CA LEU A 338 -7.86 -24.27 -2.58
C LEU A 338 -6.77 -23.55 -1.76
N GLY A 339 -6.96 -22.26 -1.47
CA GLY A 339 -6.08 -21.51 -0.57
C GLY A 339 -6.16 -21.99 0.88
N VAL A 340 -7.34 -22.42 1.32
CA VAL A 340 -7.53 -23.00 2.66
C VAL A 340 -6.91 -24.39 2.75
N THR A 341 -7.08 -25.23 1.73
CA THR A 341 -6.40 -26.54 1.62
C THR A 341 -4.87 -26.38 1.67
N HIS A 342 -4.32 -25.33 1.04
CA HIS A 342 -2.88 -25.06 1.07
C HIS A 342 -2.35 -24.73 2.47
N GLU A 343 -3.01 -23.82 3.19
CA GLU A 343 -2.63 -23.48 4.57
C GLU A 343 -2.82 -24.68 5.53
N PHE A 344 -3.86 -25.49 5.31
CA PHE A 344 -4.08 -26.74 6.04
C PHE A 344 -2.92 -27.73 5.84
N MET A 345 -2.46 -27.96 4.61
CA MET A 345 -1.33 -28.85 4.30
C MET A 345 0.00 -28.37 4.89
N LYS A 346 0.15 -27.06 5.11
CA LYS A 346 1.39 -26.43 5.61
C LYS A 346 1.51 -26.50 7.15
N HIS A 347 0.39 -26.50 7.85
CA HIS A 347 0.35 -26.60 9.31
C HIS A 347 -0.01 -28.03 9.72
N GLU A 348 1.00 -28.88 10.01
CA GLU A 348 0.81 -30.23 10.58
C GLU A 348 -0.05 -30.18 11.86
N LYS A 349 -1.37 -30.32 11.75
CA LYS A 349 -2.29 -30.36 12.89
C LYS A 349 -3.33 -31.46 12.75
N ARG A 350 -3.70 -31.94 13.94
CA ARG A 350 -4.24 -33.27 14.27
C ARG A 350 -5.49 -33.67 13.50
N PHE A 351 -5.47 -34.93 13.09
CA PHE A 351 -6.52 -35.71 12.45
C PHE A 351 -7.72 -35.94 13.39
N LEU A 352 -8.90 -36.11 12.80
CA LEU A 352 -9.96 -36.91 13.43
C LEU A 352 -9.60 -38.39 13.24
N ASP A 353 -9.86 -39.23 14.24
CA ASP A 353 -9.44 -40.65 14.27
C ASP A 353 -9.99 -41.52 13.12
N SER A 354 -10.95 -41.00 12.32
CA SER A 354 -11.57 -41.67 11.18
C SER A 354 -10.93 -41.39 9.82
N GLY A 355 -9.90 -40.53 9.74
CA GLY A 355 -9.28 -40.11 8.47
C GLY A 355 -10.07 -39.03 7.70
N GLN A 356 -11.22 -38.59 8.22
CA GLN A 356 -11.98 -37.45 7.69
C GLN A 356 -11.37 -36.13 8.17
N TYR A 357 -11.42 -35.11 7.31
CA TYR A 357 -10.97 -33.76 7.65
C TYR A 357 -12.11 -32.75 7.56
N ILE A 358 -12.11 -31.85 8.55
CA ILE A 358 -13.04 -30.73 8.66
C ILE A 358 -12.21 -29.46 8.63
N VAL A 359 -12.36 -28.69 7.56
CA VAL A 359 -11.80 -27.35 7.45
C VAL A 359 -12.81 -26.36 8.02
N VAL A 360 -12.37 -25.44 8.88
CA VAL A 360 -13.22 -24.41 9.51
C VAL A 360 -12.71 -23.03 9.07
N CYS A 361 -13.40 -22.40 8.14
CA CYS A 361 -13.11 -21.03 7.71
C CYS A 361 -13.77 -20.01 8.64
N ALA A 362 -13.10 -19.56 9.69
CA ALA A 362 -13.69 -18.63 10.66
C ALA A 362 -12.82 -17.36 10.84
N THR A 363 -13.44 -16.23 11.16
CA THR A 363 -12.72 -15.01 11.56
C THR A 363 -11.99 -15.24 12.89
N LYS A 364 -10.97 -14.42 13.19
CA LYS A 364 -10.23 -14.51 14.47
C LYS A 364 -11.15 -14.40 15.69
N GLN A 365 -12.20 -13.58 15.62
CA GLN A 365 -13.20 -13.41 16.67
C GLN A 365 -14.08 -14.65 16.83
N GLN A 366 -14.48 -15.26 15.71
CA GLN A 366 -15.21 -16.52 15.67
C GLN A 366 -14.39 -17.68 16.26
N LEU A 367 -13.10 -17.75 15.95
CA LEU A 367 -12.17 -18.75 16.53
C LEU A 367 -11.96 -18.58 18.04
N LYS A 368 -12.08 -17.35 18.59
CA LYS A 368 -12.08 -17.13 20.04
C LYS A 368 -13.34 -17.73 20.70
N ALA A 369 -14.47 -17.76 20.00
CA ALA A 369 -15.74 -18.26 20.52
C ALA A 369 -15.92 -19.79 20.36
N ILE A 370 -15.24 -20.41 19.38
CA ILE A 370 -15.36 -21.85 19.10
C ILE A 370 -15.00 -22.74 20.32
N PRO A 371 -13.92 -22.50 21.08
CA PRO A 371 -13.59 -23.28 22.27
C PRO A 371 -14.62 -23.18 23.40
N GLU A 372 -15.47 -22.16 23.38
CA GLU A 372 -16.52 -21.95 24.38
C GLU A 372 -17.83 -22.69 24.03
N LEU A 373 -17.90 -23.31 22.83
CA LEU A 373 -19.04 -24.10 22.39
C LEU A 373 -18.99 -25.50 23.02
N THR A 374 -20.05 -25.88 23.72
CA THR A 374 -20.25 -27.26 24.18
C THR A 374 -20.62 -28.23 23.05
N TYR A 375 -21.34 -27.75 22.04
CA TYR A 375 -21.67 -28.48 20.82
C TYR A 375 -22.13 -27.51 19.73
N PHE A 376 -22.07 -27.92 18.47
CA PHE A 376 -22.75 -27.29 17.34
C PHE A 376 -23.46 -28.37 16.52
N GLU A 377 -24.60 -28.02 15.92
CA GLU A 377 -25.43 -28.94 15.15
C GLU A 377 -25.34 -28.57 13.67
N ILE A 378 -25.16 -29.59 12.82
CA ILE A 378 -25.08 -29.43 11.37
C ILE A 378 -26.27 -30.15 10.76
N ASP A 379 -27.13 -29.42 10.07
CA ASP A 379 -28.16 -30.04 9.24
C ASP A 379 -27.50 -30.66 8.00
N MET A 380 -27.44 -31.99 7.97
CA MET A 380 -26.81 -32.75 6.90
C MET A 380 -27.67 -32.80 5.62
N ALA A 381 -28.95 -32.41 5.69
CA ALA A 381 -29.86 -32.35 4.55
C ALA A 381 -29.70 -31.05 3.75
N PHE A 382 -29.26 -29.96 4.37
CA PHE A 382 -29.02 -28.68 3.71
C PHE A 382 -27.53 -28.48 3.39
N LYS A 383 -27.18 -28.55 2.11
CA LYS A 383 -25.82 -28.35 1.60
C LYS A 383 -25.81 -27.15 0.67
N ARG A 384 -24.88 -26.21 0.87
CA ARG A 384 -24.73 -25.05 -0.02
C ARG A 384 -24.12 -25.46 -1.36
N ILE A 385 -23.19 -26.41 -1.33
CA ILE A 385 -22.61 -27.06 -2.51
C ILE A 385 -22.62 -28.57 -2.28
N HIS A 386 -23.09 -29.32 -3.27
CA HIS A 386 -23.09 -30.79 -3.26
C HIS A 386 -22.22 -31.32 -4.39
N GLY A 387 -21.21 -32.13 -4.06
CA GLY A 387 -20.25 -32.68 -5.01
C GLY A 387 -19.08 -33.39 -4.33
N VAL A 388 -17.91 -33.39 -4.98
CA VAL A 388 -16.65 -33.98 -4.47
C VAL A 388 -16.24 -33.36 -3.12
N THR A 389 -16.61 -32.11 -2.89
CA THR A 389 -16.53 -31.46 -1.59
C THR A 389 -17.93 -30.96 -1.22
N ASN A 390 -18.40 -31.32 -0.05
CA ASN A 390 -19.65 -30.79 0.48
C ASN A 390 -19.32 -29.53 1.31
N GLU A 391 -20.07 -28.44 1.07
CA GLU A 391 -19.99 -27.20 1.86
C GLU A 391 -21.22 -27.08 2.76
N TRP A 392 -20.99 -26.94 4.06
CA TRP A 392 -22.03 -26.64 5.04
C TRP A 392 -21.86 -25.26 5.64
N GLU A 393 -22.98 -24.58 5.83
CA GLU A 393 -23.09 -23.41 6.67
C GLU A 393 -23.45 -23.86 8.08
N VAL A 394 -22.53 -23.71 9.03
CA VAL A 394 -22.76 -24.13 10.42
C VAL A 394 -23.23 -22.98 11.28
N SER A 395 -24.32 -23.22 11.99
CA SER A 395 -24.83 -22.31 13.01
C SER A 395 -24.50 -22.88 14.39
N ALA A 396 -23.64 -22.18 15.13
CA ALA A 396 -23.32 -22.59 16.50
C ALA A 396 -23.92 -21.62 17.52
N TYR A 397 -24.42 -22.18 18.63
CA TYR A 397 -25.08 -21.42 19.67
C TYR A 397 -24.12 -21.09 20.81
N VAL A 398 -23.62 -19.86 20.86
CA VAL A 398 -22.80 -19.38 21.98
C VAL A 398 -23.70 -18.74 23.02
N SER A 399 -23.77 -19.36 24.20
CA SER A 399 -24.67 -18.95 25.30
C SER A 399 -24.37 -17.55 25.86
N ARG A 400 -23.14 -17.05 25.76
CA ARG A 400 -22.75 -15.67 26.15
C ARG A 400 -22.96 -14.60 25.06
N ILE A 401 -23.16 -14.97 23.78
CA ILE A 401 -23.34 -14.04 22.64
C ILE A 401 -24.85 -13.92 22.29
N GLN A 402 -25.70 -13.86 23.30
CA GLN A 402 -26.99 -14.52 23.22
C GLN A 402 -28.07 -13.84 22.34
N LYS A 403 -28.51 -14.53 21.26
CA LYS A 403 -29.87 -14.61 20.67
C LYS A 403 -30.55 -13.36 20.10
N SER A 404 -30.18 -12.97 18.86
CA SER A 404 -31.15 -12.62 17.82
C SER A 404 -30.47 -12.22 16.52
N GLU A 405 -31.01 -12.75 15.42
CA GLU A 405 -30.29 -13.15 14.21
C GLU A 405 -29.47 -14.40 14.47
N LEU A 406 -29.69 -15.41 13.63
CA LEU A 406 -28.70 -16.45 13.41
C LEU A 406 -27.40 -15.72 13.08
N ASN A 407 -26.59 -15.41 14.08
CA ASN A 407 -25.22 -15.00 13.84
C ASN A 407 -24.48 -16.30 13.65
N PHE A 408 -24.62 -16.80 12.42
CA PHE A 408 -23.82 -17.84 11.85
C PHE A 408 -22.37 -17.50 12.16
N ILE A 409 -21.70 -18.38 12.87
CA ILE A 409 -20.27 -18.48 12.64
C ILE A 409 -20.19 -19.09 11.25
N TYR A 410 -20.16 -18.25 10.22
CA TYR A 410 -19.96 -18.72 8.85
C TYR A 410 -18.59 -19.35 8.80
N PHE A 411 -18.56 -20.68 8.95
CA PHE A 411 -17.43 -21.46 8.55
C PHE A 411 -17.91 -22.51 7.58
N ASN A 412 -17.27 -22.49 6.41
CA ASN A 412 -17.46 -23.52 5.44
C ASN A 412 -16.77 -24.76 5.99
N LEU A 413 -17.58 -25.73 6.38
CA LEU A 413 -17.11 -27.08 6.58
C LEU A 413 -16.90 -27.69 5.21
N PHE A 414 -15.69 -28.16 4.95
CA PHE A 414 -15.40 -28.99 3.80
C PHE A 414 -15.12 -30.39 4.30
N ASN A 415 -15.97 -31.32 3.92
CA ASN A 415 -15.73 -32.75 4.11
C ASN A 415 -15.34 -33.29 2.74
N PHE A 416 -14.18 -33.88 2.71
CA PHE A 416 -13.65 -34.58 1.57
C PHE A 416 -13.68 -36.07 1.93
N LEU A 417 -14.28 -36.86 1.05
CA LEU A 417 -14.33 -38.31 1.20
C LEU A 417 -12.97 -38.96 0.96
#